data_AF-A0A8H8NM33-F1
#
_entry.id   AF-A0A8H8NM33-F1
#
_cell.length_a   1.000
_cell.length_b   1.000
_cell.length_c   1.000
_cell.angle_alpha   90.00
_cell.angle_beta   90.00
_cell.angle_gamma   90.00
#
_symmetry.space_group_name_H-M   'P 1'
#
loop_
_entity.id
_entity.type
_entity.pdbx_description
1 polymer ?
#
loop_
_entity_poly.entity_id
_entity_poly.type
_entity_poly.pdbx_seq_one_letter_code
_entity_poly.pdbx_strand_id
1 'polypeptide(L)'
;MPIVSRKRTRTTEDTSLPTVCDVCHRTRGIGGVVMKDREVSVPYAIEIVCMSCFSRYSRCSDCGGGSGRVGVGKWRCKEMFLGNRKTCRLSHARLGHGELEIGVWRAPAELKDQKELSSVIASCKKLWQERVLGKLATPEVLEGDQEQPLRTYDDIELVLSRGWPAHESLLLEFPPDAGLHKRYICLLWTKSKGRRNRKPNPSTGPVSADDPDQLAEGLRRTRDFAPEGCTLVAIFVCDWNMQSGTVLVSTSVPFESQDAEDRGAVSMGEVLGQILKDREEHNAKNPDSPVPPPLHLWVGTKAVSPVHGAKFIDSMNRRGFLSLSEYVARHPDVDPKMFDDPPFGHLWLDDPWSMSNKNDTRPVEILVRWLGKDLDESQLEKLKAIEYGKRAREAGRSKRRR
;
A
#
# COMPACT_ATOMS: atom_id res chain seq x y z
N MET A 1 -19.45 -22.25 -25.65
CA MET A 1 -18.05 -22.03 -26.05
C MET A 1 -17.19 -21.95 -24.79
N PRO A 2 -16.08 -22.71 -24.68
CA PRO A 2 -15.26 -22.69 -23.48
C PRO A 2 -14.49 -21.37 -23.40
N ILE A 3 -14.59 -20.72 -22.25
CA ILE A 3 -13.84 -19.50 -21.92
C ILE A 3 -12.36 -19.88 -21.81
N VAL A 4 -11.57 -19.51 -22.82
CA VAL A 4 -10.12 -19.66 -22.81
C VAL A 4 -9.56 -18.70 -21.76
N SER A 5 -9.21 -19.25 -20.60
CA SER A 5 -8.41 -18.57 -19.59
C SER A 5 -7.10 -18.09 -20.21
N ARG A 6 -6.84 -16.78 -20.17
CA ARG A 6 -5.58 -16.14 -20.60
C ARG A 6 -4.40 -16.61 -19.73
N LYS A 7 -3.94 -17.85 -19.89
CA LYS A 7 -2.54 -18.19 -19.61
C LYS A 7 -1.73 -17.63 -20.78
N ARG A 8 -0.94 -16.57 -20.55
CA ARG A 8 0.15 -16.18 -21.46
C ARG A 8 1.18 -17.30 -21.47
N THR A 9 0.96 -18.34 -22.25
CA THR A 9 2.02 -19.27 -22.65
C THR A 9 2.74 -18.57 -23.79
N ARG A 10 3.80 -17.82 -23.47
CA ARG A 10 4.81 -17.43 -24.48
C ARG A 10 5.40 -18.74 -25.00
N THR A 11 5.07 -19.12 -26.22
CA THR A 11 5.63 -20.30 -26.90
C THR A 11 7.02 -19.93 -27.40
N THR A 12 8.02 -20.08 -26.53
CA THR A 12 9.43 -19.79 -26.86
C THR A 12 9.98 -20.66 -27.98
N GLU A 13 9.29 -21.75 -28.31
CA GLU A 13 9.62 -22.70 -29.38
C GLU A 13 9.04 -22.29 -30.75
N ASP A 14 8.13 -21.30 -30.80
CA ASP A 14 7.53 -20.86 -32.06
C ASP A 14 8.47 -19.91 -32.80
N THR A 15 9.05 -20.40 -33.89
CA THR A 15 9.98 -19.63 -34.72
C THR A 15 9.33 -18.59 -35.61
N SER A 16 8.00 -18.56 -35.70
CA SER A 16 7.26 -17.56 -36.47
C SER A 16 6.91 -16.30 -35.65
N LEU A 17 7.00 -16.39 -34.32
CA LEU A 17 6.61 -15.31 -33.43
C LEU A 17 7.78 -14.36 -33.11
N PRO A 18 7.48 -13.11 -32.73
CA PRO A 18 8.48 -12.20 -32.23
C PRO A 18 9.16 -12.73 -30.97
N THR A 19 10.49 -12.67 -30.95
CA THR A 19 11.29 -12.93 -29.76
C THR A 19 11.27 -11.70 -28.87
N VAL A 20 10.70 -11.81 -27.68
CA VAL A 20 10.49 -10.67 -26.78
C VAL A 20 11.28 -10.86 -25.49
N CYS A 21 11.95 -9.80 -25.01
CA CYS A 21 12.65 -9.85 -23.73
C CYS A 21 11.68 -10.11 -22.55
N ASP A 22 12.07 -10.93 -21.58
CA ASP A 22 11.31 -11.21 -20.34
C ASP A 22 11.41 -10.10 -19.30
N VAL A 23 12.33 -9.16 -19.49
CA VAL A 23 12.57 -8.06 -18.54
C VAL A 23 11.88 -6.78 -18.99
N CYS A 24 12.21 -6.26 -20.18
CA CYS A 24 11.61 -5.02 -20.69
C CYS A 24 10.41 -5.22 -21.62
N HIS A 25 10.03 -6.48 -21.92
CA HIS A 25 8.93 -6.81 -22.85
C HIS A 25 9.01 -6.21 -24.26
N ARG A 26 10.18 -5.70 -24.67
CA ARG A 26 10.43 -5.21 -26.04
C ARG A 26 10.83 -6.35 -26.96
N THR A 27 10.36 -6.30 -28.20
CA THR A 27 10.78 -7.22 -29.27
C THR A 27 12.27 -7.02 -29.55
N ARG A 28 13.02 -8.13 -29.61
CA ARG A 28 14.47 -8.15 -29.86
C ARG A 28 14.85 -8.93 -31.11
N GLY A 29 13.91 -9.65 -31.69
CA GLY A 29 14.09 -10.42 -32.91
C GLY A 29 12.79 -11.10 -33.31
N ILE A 30 12.90 -11.97 -34.32
CA ILE A 30 11.85 -12.88 -34.78
C ILE A 30 12.44 -14.28 -34.71
N GLY A 31 11.71 -15.23 -34.14
CA GLY A 31 12.20 -16.58 -33.93
C GLY A 31 11.97 -17.12 -32.53
N GLY A 32 12.30 -18.40 -32.37
CA GLY A 32 12.16 -19.18 -31.15
C GLY A 32 13.41 -20.02 -30.93
N VAL A 33 13.53 -20.58 -29.73
CA VAL A 33 14.59 -21.53 -29.40
C VAL A 33 14.04 -22.93 -29.64
N VAL A 34 14.67 -23.67 -30.55
CA VAL A 34 14.33 -25.06 -30.86
C VAL A 34 15.53 -25.95 -30.57
N MET A 35 15.25 -27.18 -30.14
CA MET A 35 16.30 -28.19 -30.02
C MET A 35 16.84 -28.56 -31.40
N LYS A 36 18.09 -29.02 -31.46
CA LYS A 36 18.71 -29.50 -32.70
C LYS A 36 17.90 -30.66 -33.30
N ASP A 37 17.40 -31.53 -32.44
CA ASP A 37 16.39 -32.53 -32.77
C ASP A 37 15.00 -31.92 -32.55
N ARG A 38 14.25 -31.73 -33.65
CA ARG A 38 12.93 -31.07 -33.62
C ARG A 38 11.83 -31.94 -33.01
N GLU A 39 12.09 -33.24 -32.83
CA GLU A 39 11.14 -34.16 -32.19
C GLU A 39 11.19 -34.07 -30.66
N VAL A 40 12.22 -33.40 -30.11
CA VAL A 40 12.42 -33.24 -28.66
C VAL A 40 12.04 -31.83 -28.21
N SER A 41 11.07 -31.73 -27.31
CA SER A 41 10.71 -30.46 -26.64
C SER A 41 11.78 -30.03 -25.64
N VAL A 42 11.90 -28.72 -25.39
CA VAL A 42 12.88 -28.21 -24.41
C VAL A 42 12.45 -28.61 -22.99
N PRO A 43 13.27 -29.38 -22.23
CA PRO A 43 12.85 -29.90 -20.92
C PRO A 43 12.93 -28.87 -19.79
N TYR A 44 13.26 -27.61 -20.09
CA TYR A 44 13.42 -26.51 -19.14
C TYR A 44 12.82 -25.22 -19.72
N ALA A 45 12.42 -24.29 -18.84
CA ALA A 45 11.96 -22.99 -19.34
C ALA A 45 13.15 -22.12 -19.72
N ILE A 46 12.97 -21.35 -20.79
CA ILE A 46 13.94 -20.41 -21.31
C ILE A 46 13.47 -19.00 -20.95
N GLU A 47 14.41 -18.20 -20.45
CA GLU A 47 14.20 -16.76 -20.28
C GLU A 47 15.12 -16.00 -21.23
N ILE A 48 14.54 -15.10 -22.01
CA ILE A 48 15.20 -14.28 -23.01
C ILE A 48 15.44 -12.90 -22.43
N VAL A 49 16.71 -12.55 -22.21
CA VAL A 49 17.10 -11.25 -21.65
C VAL A 49 17.99 -10.53 -22.65
N CYS A 50 17.59 -9.33 -23.06
CA CYS A 50 18.42 -8.51 -23.94
C CYS A 50 19.67 -8.00 -23.21
N MET A 51 20.75 -7.73 -23.95
CA MET A 51 22.03 -7.27 -23.35
C MET A 51 21.86 -6.04 -22.44
N SER A 52 21.03 -5.09 -22.85
CA SER A 52 20.73 -3.88 -22.05
C SER A 52 20.02 -4.21 -20.73
N CYS A 53 19.08 -5.16 -20.73
CA CYS A 53 18.44 -5.59 -19.48
C CYS A 53 19.39 -6.42 -18.61
N PHE A 54 20.21 -7.27 -19.24
CA PHE A 54 21.19 -8.08 -18.53
C PHE A 54 22.26 -7.22 -17.86
N SER A 55 22.65 -6.09 -18.44
CA SER A 55 23.61 -5.16 -17.82
C SER A 55 23.02 -4.42 -16.62
N ARG A 56 21.72 -4.07 -16.64
CA ARG A 56 21.06 -3.21 -15.64
C ARG A 56 20.31 -3.94 -14.53
N TYR A 57 19.80 -5.14 -14.80
CA TYR A 57 18.92 -5.85 -13.86
C TYR A 57 19.49 -7.20 -13.45
N SER A 58 19.12 -7.63 -12.26
CA SER A 58 19.36 -8.98 -11.76
C SER A 58 18.09 -9.54 -11.12
N ARG A 59 17.95 -10.86 -11.12
CA ARG A 59 16.81 -11.53 -10.53
C ARG A 59 17.11 -11.85 -9.07
N CYS A 60 16.28 -11.36 -8.17
CA CYS A 60 16.38 -11.69 -6.76
C CYS A 60 15.77 -13.06 -6.47
N SER A 61 16.53 -14.01 -5.91
CA SER A 61 16.08 -15.38 -5.63
C SER A 61 14.98 -15.48 -4.57
N ASP A 62 14.91 -14.50 -3.66
CA ASP A 62 14.03 -14.54 -2.49
C ASP A 62 12.78 -13.66 -2.65
N CYS A 63 12.75 -12.80 -3.67
CA CYS A 63 11.58 -11.96 -3.99
C CYS A 63 10.54 -12.74 -4.80
N GLY A 64 9.26 -12.72 -4.40
CA GLY A 64 8.17 -13.32 -5.18
C GLY A 64 7.90 -14.76 -4.76
N GLY A 65 7.01 -14.89 -3.76
CA GLY A 65 6.65 -16.14 -3.09
C GLY A 65 6.59 -17.36 -4.01
N GLY A 66 7.26 -18.44 -3.59
CA GLY A 66 7.55 -19.63 -4.39
C GLY A 66 6.33 -20.30 -5.00
N SER A 67 5.94 -19.84 -6.20
CA SER A 67 4.83 -20.38 -6.97
C SER A 67 5.17 -21.66 -7.72
N GLY A 68 6.28 -22.33 -7.40
CA GLY A 68 6.70 -23.61 -7.99
C GLY A 68 6.89 -23.59 -9.52
N ARG A 69 6.95 -22.40 -10.14
CA ARG A 69 7.16 -22.22 -11.58
C ARG A 69 8.58 -21.77 -11.84
N VAL A 70 9.11 -22.13 -13.02
CA VAL A 70 10.44 -21.74 -13.48
C VAL A 70 10.58 -20.20 -13.46
N GLY A 71 11.73 -19.70 -13.02
CA GLY A 71 11.93 -18.25 -12.81
C GLY A 71 11.42 -17.73 -11.46
N VAL A 72 11.72 -18.40 -10.35
CA VAL A 72 11.41 -17.87 -9.02
C VAL A 72 12.24 -16.60 -8.78
N GLY A 73 11.59 -15.48 -8.50
CA GLY A 73 12.28 -14.20 -8.29
C GLY A 73 11.56 -12.99 -8.89
N LYS A 74 11.90 -11.79 -8.41
CA LYS A 74 11.55 -10.53 -9.11
C LYS A 74 12.81 -9.89 -9.70
N TRP A 75 12.71 -9.37 -10.92
CA TRP A 75 13.76 -8.56 -11.53
C TRP A 75 13.86 -7.21 -10.84
N ARG A 76 15.10 -6.80 -10.52
CA ARG A 76 15.45 -5.60 -9.77
C ARG A 76 16.68 -4.95 -10.36
N CYS A 77 16.87 -3.66 -10.11
CA CYS A 77 18.11 -2.96 -10.47
C CYS A 77 19.31 -3.60 -9.76
N LYS A 78 20.46 -3.74 -10.44
CA LYS A 78 21.64 -4.44 -9.89
C LYS A 78 22.23 -3.75 -8.66
N GLU A 79 22.08 -2.44 -8.57
CA GLU A 79 22.46 -1.57 -7.46
C GLU A 79 21.78 -2.01 -6.15
N MET A 80 20.66 -2.73 -6.23
CA MET A 80 20.00 -3.31 -5.05
C MET A 80 20.70 -4.55 -4.49
N PHE A 81 21.71 -5.11 -5.14
CA PHE A 81 22.38 -6.35 -4.75
C PHE A 81 23.75 -6.04 -4.15
N LEU A 82 23.84 -6.14 -2.82
CA LEU A 82 25.08 -5.87 -2.10
C LEU A 82 26.04 -7.06 -2.21
N GLY A 83 27.29 -6.81 -2.61
CA GLY A 83 28.40 -7.77 -2.51
C GLY A 83 28.14 -9.14 -3.15
N ASN A 84 27.96 -9.19 -4.48
CA ASN A 84 27.74 -10.41 -5.28
C ASN A 84 26.62 -11.35 -4.75
N ARG A 85 25.72 -10.86 -3.89
CA ARG A 85 24.60 -11.64 -3.38
C ARG A 85 23.56 -11.85 -4.48
N LYS A 86 22.86 -12.99 -4.42
CA LYS A 86 21.71 -13.31 -5.29
C LYS A 86 20.38 -12.75 -4.76
N THR A 87 20.42 -12.06 -3.63
CA THR A 87 19.26 -11.44 -2.98
C THR A 87 19.43 -9.92 -2.94
N CYS A 88 18.34 -9.20 -3.17
CA CYS A 88 18.35 -7.74 -3.11
C CYS A 88 18.38 -7.22 -1.66
N ARG A 89 18.54 -5.91 -1.46
CA ARG A 89 18.59 -5.29 -0.12
C ARG A 89 17.24 -5.18 0.60
N LEU A 90 16.13 -5.48 -0.08
CA LEU A 90 14.80 -5.40 0.52
C LEU A 90 14.60 -6.48 1.59
N SER A 91 13.70 -6.20 2.53
CA SER A 91 13.19 -7.23 3.42
C SER A 91 12.49 -8.33 2.61
N HIS A 92 12.97 -9.56 2.78
CA HIS A 92 12.33 -10.77 2.25
C HIS A 92 11.47 -11.48 3.29
N ALA A 93 11.20 -10.82 4.42
CA ALA A 93 10.34 -11.36 5.46
C ALA A 93 8.96 -11.67 4.85
N ARG A 94 8.56 -12.94 4.91
CA ARG A 94 7.22 -13.34 4.50
C ARG A 94 6.27 -12.91 5.60
N LEU A 95 5.69 -11.72 5.44
CA LEU A 95 4.55 -11.23 6.21
C LEU A 95 3.32 -12.07 5.82
N GLY A 96 3.31 -13.35 6.15
CA GLY A 96 2.19 -14.26 5.85
C GLY A 96 0.93 -13.88 6.64
N HIS A 97 0.07 -14.85 6.94
CA HIS A 97 -1.01 -14.70 7.93
C HIS A 97 -0.46 -14.62 9.37
N GLY A 98 0.55 -13.77 9.60
CA GLY A 98 1.06 -13.47 10.94
C GLY A 98 0.01 -12.72 11.74
N GLU A 99 0.12 -12.80 13.06
CA GLU A 99 -0.65 -11.94 13.95
C GLU A 99 -0.28 -10.48 13.64
N LEU A 100 -1.32 -9.69 13.40
CA LEU A 100 -1.23 -8.24 13.21
C LEU A 100 -1.68 -7.53 14.47
N GLU A 101 -0.96 -6.47 14.81
CA GLU A 101 -1.32 -5.56 15.87
C GLU A 101 -1.56 -4.18 15.28
N ILE A 102 -2.67 -3.55 15.64
CA ILE A 102 -3.09 -2.23 15.14
C ILE A 102 -3.27 -1.26 16.29
N GLY A 103 -2.70 -0.07 16.17
CA GLY A 103 -2.94 1.02 17.11
C GLY A 103 -3.26 2.31 16.37
N VAL A 104 -4.03 3.18 17.01
CA VAL A 104 -4.40 4.51 16.52
C VAL A 104 -4.05 5.53 17.59
N TRP A 105 -3.36 6.60 17.19
CA TRP A 105 -2.93 7.67 18.07
C TRP A 105 -3.34 9.04 17.52
N ARG A 106 -3.70 9.97 18.40
CA ARG A 106 -3.99 11.37 18.09
C ARG A 106 -2.67 12.14 17.96
N ALA A 107 -2.38 12.64 16.76
CA ALA A 107 -1.18 13.42 16.52
C ALA A 107 -1.48 14.92 16.72
N PRO A 108 -0.58 15.69 17.35
CA PRO A 108 0.68 15.26 17.93
C PRO A 108 0.57 14.90 19.43
N ALA A 109 -0.61 15.12 20.03
CA ALA A 109 -0.84 15.07 21.48
C ALA A 109 -0.44 13.76 22.14
N GLU A 110 -0.70 12.61 21.50
CA GLU A 110 -0.38 11.29 22.06
C GLU A 110 0.99 10.77 21.62
N LEU A 111 1.70 11.49 20.74
CA LEU A 111 2.99 11.06 20.20
C LEU A 111 4.19 11.68 20.90
N LYS A 112 4.10 12.96 21.29
CA LYS A 112 5.25 13.74 21.78
C LYS A 112 5.92 13.11 23.00
N ASP A 113 5.14 12.43 23.85
CA ASP A 113 5.62 11.83 25.09
C ASP A 113 5.98 10.33 24.96
N GLN A 114 5.89 9.76 23.75
CA GLN A 114 6.22 8.34 23.53
C GLN A 114 7.73 8.13 23.58
N LYS A 115 8.19 7.23 24.45
CA LYS A 115 9.63 6.93 24.62
C LYS A 115 10.23 6.32 23.35
N GLU A 116 9.43 5.57 22.60
CA GLU A 116 9.84 4.87 21.39
C GLU A 116 9.70 5.73 20.12
N LEU A 117 9.33 7.02 20.25
CA LEU A 117 9.01 7.91 19.14
C LEU A 117 10.07 7.90 18.03
N SER A 118 11.33 8.14 18.38
CA SER A 118 12.43 8.19 17.41
C SER A 118 12.65 6.84 16.70
N SER A 119 12.42 5.72 17.40
CA SER A 119 12.54 4.37 16.82
C SER A 119 11.40 4.08 15.85
N VAL A 120 10.18 4.51 16.16
CA VAL A 120 9.02 4.37 15.28
C VAL A 120 9.18 5.25 14.04
N ILE A 121 9.61 6.51 14.19
CA ILE A 121 9.93 7.40 13.06
C ILE A 121 10.97 6.76 12.13
N ALA A 122 12.05 6.19 12.69
CA ALA A 122 13.05 5.48 11.91
C ALA A 122 12.46 4.24 11.19
N SER A 123 11.54 3.52 11.85
CA SER A 123 10.84 2.37 11.26
C SER A 123 9.92 2.78 10.12
N CYS A 124 9.19 3.90 10.26
CA CYS A 124 8.35 4.46 9.21
C CYS A 124 9.18 4.90 8.00
N LYS A 125 10.30 5.60 8.22
CA LYS A 125 11.24 5.99 7.14
C LYS A 125 11.79 4.76 6.42
N LYS A 126 12.21 3.73 7.17
CA LYS A 126 12.69 2.46 6.60
C LYS A 126 11.61 1.76 5.77
N LEU A 127 10.38 1.67 6.29
CA LEU A 127 9.25 1.09 5.58
C LEU A 127 9.00 1.83 4.26
N TRP A 128 8.98 3.16 4.28
CA TRP A 128 8.84 3.95 3.06
C TRP A 128 9.96 3.66 2.05
N GLN A 129 11.23 3.71 2.47
CA GLN A 129 12.36 3.41 1.59
C GLN A 129 12.25 2.02 0.96
N GLU A 130 11.95 0.99 1.75
CA GLU A 130 11.76 -0.38 1.26
C GLU A 130 10.63 -0.47 0.23
N ARG A 131 9.56 0.30 0.39
CA ARG A 131 8.40 0.28 -0.52
C ARG A 131 8.67 1.05 -1.80
N VAL A 132 9.32 2.21 -1.71
CA VAL A 132 9.80 2.99 -2.86
C VAL A 132 10.71 2.11 -3.72
N LEU A 133 11.75 1.53 -3.14
CA LEU A 133 12.65 0.61 -3.85
C LEU A 133 11.94 -0.65 -4.34
N GLY A 134 11.08 -1.20 -3.49
CA GLY A 134 10.28 -2.38 -3.78
C GLY A 134 9.32 -2.20 -4.96
N LYS A 135 9.01 -0.97 -5.33
CA LYS A 135 8.16 -0.65 -6.49
C LYS A 135 8.94 -0.09 -7.67
N LEU A 136 9.74 0.95 -7.42
CA LEU A 136 10.37 1.75 -8.47
C LEU A 136 11.59 1.09 -9.08
N ALA A 137 12.38 0.35 -8.29
CA ALA A 137 13.58 -0.30 -8.78
C ALA A 137 13.24 -1.63 -9.49
N THR A 138 12.26 -1.59 -10.39
CA THR A 138 11.83 -2.69 -11.25
C THR A 138 11.90 -2.29 -12.72
N PRO A 139 12.12 -3.26 -13.62
CA PRO A 139 12.01 -3.03 -15.05
C PRO A 139 10.63 -2.53 -15.48
N GLU A 140 9.54 -2.96 -14.81
CA GLU A 140 8.16 -2.51 -15.13
C GLU A 140 8.03 -0.98 -15.08
N VAL A 141 8.76 -0.33 -14.17
CA VAL A 141 8.82 1.12 -14.05
C VAL A 141 9.87 1.69 -15.01
N LEU A 142 11.13 1.29 -14.88
CA LEU A 142 12.22 1.96 -15.60
C LEU A 142 12.22 1.73 -17.12
N GLU A 143 11.59 0.66 -17.59
CA GLU A 143 11.45 0.33 -19.02
C GLU A 143 10.08 0.72 -19.61
N GLY A 144 9.21 1.34 -18.82
CA GLY A 144 7.87 1.73 -19.25
C GLY A 144 7.85 2.83 -20.32
N ASP A 145 6.65 3.23 -20.77
CA ASP A 145 6.45 4.17 -21.88
C ASP A 145 7.16 5.53 -21.69
N GLN A 146 7.37 6.27 -22.78
CA GLN A 146 8.18 7.50 -22.83
C GLN A 146 7.78 8.60 -21.83
N GLU A 147 6.53 8.63 -21.38
CA GLU A 147 6.01 9.62 -20.42
C GLU A 147 6.39 9.36 -18.95
N GLN A 148 7.08 8.25 -18.65
CA GLN A 148 7.49 7.96 -17.27
C GLN A 148 8.70 8.79 -16.85
N PRO A 149 8.65 9.48 -15.69
CA PRO A 149 9.70 10.38 -15.24
C PRO A 149 10.96 9.67 -14.75
N LEU A 150 10.87 8.38 -14.38
CA LEU A 150 11.99 7.61 -13.82
C LEU A 150 12.53 6.63 -14.87
N ARG A 151 13.85 6.66 -15.11
CA ARG A 151 14.53 5.85 -16.13
C ARG A 151 15.71 5.06 -15.62
N THR A 152 16.34 5.55 -14.55
CA THR A 152 17.56 5.00 -13.98
C THR A 152 17.39 4.71 -12.50
N TYR A 153 18.36 3.98 -11.94
CA TYR A 153 18.41 3.80 -10.50
C TYR A 153 18.73 5.11 -9.78
N ASP A 154 19.56 5.96 -10.37
CA ASP A 154 19.91 7.29 -9.85
C ASP A 154 18.69 8.21 -9.71
N ASP A 155 17.74 8.13 -10.66
CA ASP A 155 16.46 8.86 -10.54
C ASP A 155 15.72 8.42 -9.27
N ILE A 156 15.74 7.13 -8.94
CA ILE A 156 15.12 6.59 -7.71
C ILE A 156 15.89 7.04 -6.47
N GLU A 157 17.22 7.12 -6.53
CA GLU A 157 18.01 7.67 -5.42
C GLU A 157 17.71 9.15 -5.19
N LEU A 158 17.45 9.92 -6.25
CA LEU A 158 17.00 11.31 -6.13
C LEU A 158 15.63 11.41 -5.45
N VAL A 159 14.69 10.51 -5.77
CA VAL A 159 13.42 10.40 -5.02
C VAL A 159 13.70 10.12 -3.54
N LEU A 160 14.58 9.16 -3.23
CA LEU A 160 14.91 8.79 -1.85
C LEU A 160 15.61 9.92 -1.09
N SER A 161 16.45 10.72 -1.77
CA SER A 161 17.20 11.82 -1.16
C SER A 161 16.33 13.02 -0.80
N ARG A 162 15.20 13.21 -1.50
CA ARG A 162 14.19 14.23 -1.14
C ARG A 162 13.54 13.96 0.22
N GLY A 163 13.64 12.73 0.69
CA GLY A 163 13.22 12.34 2.02
C GLY A 163 11.82 11.76 2.07
N TRP A 164 11.48 11.27 3.26
CA TRP A 164 10.22 10.59 3.53
C TRP A 164 9.09 11.63 3.74
N PRO A 165 8.06 11.67 2.87
CA PRO A 165 7.12 12.80 2.83
C PRO A 165 6.25 12.99 4.09
N ALA A 166 6.01 11.94 4.87
CA ALA A 166 5.40 12.06 6.19
C ALA A 166 6.47 12.43 7.24
N HIS A 167 7.29 13.44 6.93
CA HIS A 167 8.42 13.92 7.73
C HIS A 167 8.03 14.07 9.21
N GLU A 168 9.02 14.01 10.10
CA GLU A 168 8.83 14.11 11.55
C GLU A 168 7.92 15.27 11.99
N SER A 169 7.98 16.42 11.30
CA SER A 169 7.10 17.56 11.51
C SER A 169 5.61 17.22 11.28
N LEU A 170 5.27 16.38 10.30
CA LEU A 170 3.86 15.98 10.07
C LEU A 170 3.27 15.23 11.27
N LEU A 171 4.10 14.47 11.99
CA LEU A 171 3.65 13.69 13.13
C LEU A 171 3.65 14.51 14.44
N LEU A 172 4.56 15.49 14.56
CA LEU A 172 4.82 16.21 15.80
C LEU A 172 4.32 17.65 15.82
N GLU A 173 4.04 18.21 14.66
CA GLU A 173 3.54 19.56 14.47
C GLU A 173 2.12 19.50 13.92
N PHE A 174 1.26 20.26 14.56
CA PHE A 174 -0.10 20.50 14.09
C PHE A 174 -0.39 21.96 14.39
N PRO A 175 -0.86 22.74 13.41
CA PRO A 175 -1.00 24.18 13.61
C PRO A 175 -1.97 24.47 14.76
N PRO A 176 -1.61 25.36 15.70
CA PRO A 176 -2.49 25.76 16.78
C PRO A 176 -3.80 26.41 16.30
N ASP A 177 -3.78 27.00 15.11
CA ASP A 177 -4.89 27.67 14.43
C ASP A 177 -5.65 26.76 13.45
N ALA A 178 -5.37 25.46 13.43
CA ALA A 178 -6.05 24.49 12.58
C ALA A 178 -7.56 24.30 12.92
N GLY A 179 -8.07 25.03 13.92
CA GLY A 179 -9.50 25.07 14.25
C GLY A 179 -10.06 23.69 14.62
N LEU A 180 -11.18 23.32 14.01
CA LEU A 180 -11.84 22.03 14.24
C LEU A 180 -11.28 20.93 13.34
N HIS A 181 -9.97 20.78 13.33
CA HIS A 181 -9.26 19.71 12.64
C HIS A 181 -8.53 18.81 13.65
N LYS A 182 -8.47 17.51 13.34
CA LYS A 182 -7.74 16.52 14.13
C LYS A 182 -6.93 15.60 13.23
N ARG A 183 -5.74 15.22 13.67
CA ARG A 183 -4.88 14.24 12.99
C ARG A 183 -4.80 12.93 13.78
N TYR A 184 -4.87 11.83 13.05
CA TYR A 184 -4.71 10.49 13.59
C TYR A 184 -3.61 9.75 12.83
N ILE A 185 -2.84 8.93 13.53
CA ILE A 185 -1.88 8.01 12.94
C ILE A 185 -2.30 6.61 13.32
N CYS A 186 -2.41 5.75 12.31
CA CYS A 186 -2.65 4.33 12.48
C CYS A 186 -1.39 3.57 12.09
N LEU A 187 -0.84 2.79 13.03
CA LEU A 187 0.33 1.93 12.79
C LEU A 187 -0.09 0.47 12.80
N LEU A 188 0.42 -0.26 11.83
CA LEU A 188 0.18 -1.69 11.70
C LEU A 188 1.48 -2.45 11.87
N TRP A 189 1.49 -3.39 12.80
CA TRP A 189 2.63 -4.18 13.22
C TRP A 189 2.40 -5.66 12.92
N THR A 190 3.46 -6.41 12.69
CA THR A 190 3.39 -7.87 12.63
C THR A 190 4.48 -8.52 13.45
N LYS A 191 4.13 -9.61 14.15
CA LYS A 191 5.11 -10.38 14.91
C LYS A 191 6.19 -10.96 14.01
N SER A 192 7.45 -10.70 14.35
CA SER A 192 8.61 -11.16 13.61
C SER A 192 8.78 -12.68 13.82
N LYS A 193 8.37 -13.50 12.86
CA LYS A 193 8.63 -14.95 12.92
C LYS A 193 10.08 -15.23 12.54
N GLY A 194 10.89 -15.66 13.51
CA GLY A 194 12.25 -16.14 13.26
C GLY A 194 12.26 -17.33 12.29
N ARG A 195 13.22 -17.37 11.36
CA ARG A 195 13.35 -18.36 10.26
C ARG A 195 13.40 -19.83 10.73
N ARG A 196 13.69 -20.09 12.02
CA ARG A 196 13.86 -21.45 12.59
C ARG A 196 12.65 -22.02 13.32
N ASN A 197 11.63 -21.23 13.65
CA ASN A 197 10.44 -21.76 14.33
C ASN A 197 9.34 -22.11 13.31
N ARG A 198 9.63 -23.11 12.48
CA ARG A 198 8.67 -23.77 11.58
C ARG A 198 7.96 -24.93 12.32
N LYS A 199 7.58 -24.75 13.59
CA LYS A 199 6.53 -25.59 14.14
C LYS A 199 5.21 -25.06 13.61
N PRO A 200 4.26 -25.92 13.18
CA PRO A 200 2.90 -25.47 12.94
C PRO A 200 2.44 -24.82 14.23
N ASN A 201 1.86 -23.62 14.17
CA ASN A 201 1.14 -23.10 15.33
C ASN A 201 0.15 -24.21 15.75
N PRO A 202 0.05 -24.56 17.03
CA PRO A 202 -1.20 -25.13 17.51
C PRO A 202 -2.27 -24.15 17.04
N SER A 203 -3.32 -24.65 16.40
CA SER A 203 -4.48 -23.83 16.04
C SER A 203 -4.77 -22.88 17.19
N THR A 204 -4.64 -21.58 16.94
CA THR A 204 -5.21 -20.58 17.85
C THR A 204 -6.64 -21.03 18.08
N GLY A 205 -7.00 -21.23 19.35
CA GLY A 205 -8.36 -21.58 19.73
C GLY A 205 -9.37 -20.59 19.13
N PRO A 206 -10.67 -20.91 19.18
CA PRO A 206 -11.69 -19.99 18.70
C PRO A 206 -11.43 -18.57 19.23
N VAL A 207 -11.65 -17.57 18.37
CA VAL A 207 -11.67 -16.15 18.76
C VAL A 207 -12.43 -16.06 20.08
N SER A 208 -11.74 -15.68 21.16
CA SER A 208 -12.45 -15.46 22.43
C SER A 208 -13.35 -14.27 22.18
N ALA A 209 -14.67 -14.52 22.22
CA ALA A 209 -15.67 -13.47 22.04
C ALA A 209 -15.58 -12.39 23.13
N ASP A 210 -14.83 -12.67 24.22
CA ASP A 210 -14.73 -11.84 25.40
C ASP A 210 -13.46 -10.94 25.41
N ASP A 211 -12.57 -11.05 24.42
CA ASP A 211 -11.41 -10.15 24.30
C ASP A 211 -11.77 -8.92 23.44
N PRO A 212 -11.98 -7.73 24.04
CA PRO A 212 -12.38 -6.52 23.31
C PRO A 212 -11.29 -6.02 22.37
N ASP A 213 -10.04 -6.44 22.54
CA ASP A 213 -8.94 -6.08 21.66
C ASP A 213 -8.78 -7.07 20.50
N GLN A 214 -9.46 -8.22 20.50
CA GLN A 214 -9.45 -9.18 19.40
C GLN A 214 -10.43 -8.76 18.29
N LEU A 215 -9.91 -8.19 17.20
CA LEU A 215 -10.73 -7.65 16.10
C LEU A 215 -11.19 -8.72 15.09
N ALA A 216 -10.29 -9.64 14.75
CA ALA A 216 -10.53 -10.73 13.80
C ALA A 216 -9.48 -11.83 13.99
N GLU A 217 -9.60 -13.00 13.34
CA GLU A 217 -8.57 -14.05 13.38
C GLU A 217 -7.19 -13.48 12.95
N GLY A 218 -6.23 -13.46 13.87
CA GLY A 218 -4.88 -12.94 13.63
C GLY A 218 -4.79 -11.42 13.52
N LEU A 219 -5.74 -10.66 14.08
CA LEU A 219 -5.71 -9.21 14.17
C LEU A 219 -6.19 -8.75 15.55
N ARG A 220 -5.37 -7.93 16.22
CA ARG A 220 -5.64 -7.41 17.56
C ARG A 220 -5.31 -5.91 17.66
N ARG A 221 -6.03 -5.18 18.50
CA ARG A 221 -5.71 -3.82 18.92
C ARG A 221 -4.50 -3.83 19.87
N THR A 222 -3.60 -2.87 19.71
CA THR A 222 -2.50 -2.63 20.63
C THR A 222 -2.52 -1.19 21.10
N ARG A 223 -2.10 -0.98 22.34
CA ARG A 223 -1.88 0.34 22.94
C ARG A 223 -0.39 0.69 22.97
N ASP A 224 0.47 -0.28 22.70
CA ASP A 224 1.91 -0.10 22.67
C ASP A 224 2.30 0.61 21.38
N PHE A 225 3.04 1.72 21.50
CA PHE A 225 3.46 2.50 20.34
C PHE A 225 4.42 1.72 19.43
N ALA A 226 5.24 0.85 20.02
CA ALA A 226 6.11 -0.09 19.34
C ALA A 226 6.08 -1.46 20.04
N PRO A 227 5.14 -2.35 19.68
CA PRO A 227 5.02 -3.66 20.32
C PRO A 227 6.30 -4.48 20.20
N GLU A 228 6.70 -5.14 21.29
CA GLU A 228 7.95 -5.89 21.34
C GLU A 228 7.97 -7.06 20.33
N GLY A 229 9.09 -7.24 19.63
CA GLY A 229 9.26 -8.33 18.66
C GLY A 229 8.44 -8.15 17.38
N CYS A 230 7.77 -7.01 17.20
CA CYS A 230 7.03 -6.69 15.99
C CYS A 230 7.83 -5.84 14.99
N THR A 231 7.46 -5.95 13.72
CA THR A 231 7.97 -5.11 12.63
C THR A 231 6.82 -4.27 12.08
N LEU A 232 7.06 -2.97 11.86
CA LEU A 232 6.09 -2.07 11.23
C LEU A 232 5.86 -2.48 9.77
N VAL A 233 4.59 -2.58 9.36
CA VAL A 233 4.23 -3.04 8.01
C VAL A 233 3.32 -2.08 7.24
N ALA A 234 2.65 -1.15 7.93
CA ALA A 234 1.85 -0.08 7.34
C ALA A 234 1.72 1.11 8.30
N ILE A 235 1.49 2.29 7.72
CA ILE A 235 1.19 3.53 8.44
C ILE A 235 0.18 4.32 7.62
N PHE A 236 -0.88 4.78 8.27
CA PHE A 236 -1.86 5.70 7.72
C PHE A 236 -1.89 6.97 8.57
N VAL A 237 -1.85 8.11 7.91
CA VAL A 237 -2.08 9.43 8.49
C VAL A 237 -3.45 9.89 8.02
N CYS A 238 -4.32 10.25 8.95
CA CYS A 238 -5.68 10.65 8.65
C CYS A 238 -5.97 12.02 9.25
N ASP A 239 -6.41 12.95 8.42
CA ASP A 239 -6.82 14.28 8.86
C ASP A 239 -8.34 14.40 8.75
N TRP A 240 -8.98 14.68 9.88
CA TRP A 240 -10.41 14.87 9.97
C TRP A 240 -10.72 16.35 10.13
N ASN A 241 -11.43 16.92 9.16
CA ASN A 241 -12.10 18.20 9.29
C ASN A 241 -13.48 17.98 9.91
N MET A 242 -13.63 18.37 11.17
CA MET A 242 -14.86 18.12 11.92
C MET A 242 -16.03 18.94 11.38
N GLN A 243 -15.80 20.16 10.87
CA GLN A 243 -16.86 21.04 10.35
C GLN A 243 -17.53 20.44 9.11
N SER A 244 -16.71 19.96 8.18
CA SER A 244 -17.18 19.42 6.90
C SER A 244 -17.44 17.92 6.94
N GLY A 245 -17.06 17.24 8.03
CA GLY A 245 -17.16 15.78 8.16
C GLY A 245 -16.26 15.02 7.19
N THR A 246 -15.22 15.65 6.63
CA THR A 246 -14.31 15.01 5.67
C THR A 246 -13.10 14.40 6.38
N VAL A 247 -12.72 13.20 5.95
CA VAL A 247 -11.54 12.47 6.43
C VAL A 247 -10.63 12.21 5.24
N LEU A 248 -9.52 12.92 5.22
CA LEU A 248 -8.46 12.68 4.26
C LEU A 248 -7.56 11.56 4.77
N VAL A 249 -7.35 10.54 3.94
CA VAL A 249 -6.45 9.42 4.22
C VAL A 249 -5.20 9.57 3.38
N SER A 250 -4.07 9.59 4.06
CA SER A 250 -2.76 9.61 3.45
C SER A 250 -1.95 8.43 3.98
N THR A 251 -1.58 7.52 3.09
CA THR A 251 -0.59 6.49 3.42
C THR A 251 0.79 7.12 3.29
N SER A 252 1.73 6.80 4.19
CA SER A 252 3.12 7.20 3.98
C SER A 252 3.82 6.33 2.93
N VAL A 253 3.11 5.33 2.38
CA VAL A 253 3.61 4.38 1.39
C VAL A 253 2.80 4.53 0.09
N PRO A 254 3.36 5.16 -0.95
CA PRO A 254 2.63 5.47 -2.19
C PRO A 254 2.35 4.24 -3.06
N PHE A 255 2.87 3.07 -2.65
CA PHE A 255 2.81 1.81 -3.39
C PHE A 255 2.33 0.70 -2.47
N GLU A 256 1.03 0.71 -2.18
CA GLU A 256 0.41 -0.39 -1.47
C GLU A 256 0.27 -1.61 -2.38
N SER A 257 0.75 -2.76 -1.90
CA SER A 257 0.59 -4.05 -2.57
C SER A 257 -0.86 -4.55 -2.42
N GLN A 258 -1.23 -5.57 -3.19
CA GLN A 258 -2.53 -6.25 -3.00
C GLN A 258 -2.72 -6.84 -1.58
N ASP A 259 -1.65 -7.10 -0.82
CA ASP A 259 -1.74 -7.49 0.61
C ASP A 259 -1.95 -6.28 1.57
N ALA A 260 -1.72 -5.06 1.10
CA ALA A 260 -1.97 -3.81 1.83
C ALA A 260 -3.40 -3.30 1.60
N GLU A 261 -4.03 -3.74 0.50
CA GLU A 261 -5.45 -3.55 0.23
C GLU A 261 -6.32 -3.98 1.43
N ASP A 262 -6.15 -5.19 1.98
CA ASP A 262 -6.95 -5.64 3.14
C ASP A 262 -6.65 -4.88 4.43
N ARG A 263 -5.42 -4.37 4.56
CA ARG A 263 -4.95 -3.65 5.75
C ARG A 263 -5.52 -2.23 5.81
N GLY A 264 -5.71 -1.59 4.66
CA GLY A 264 -6.32 -0.26 4.59
C GLY A 264 -7.73 -0.23 5.15
N ALA A 265 -8.60 -1.19 4.78
CA ALA A 265 -9.98 -1.23 5.26
C ALA A 265 -10.06 -1.41 6.79
N VAL A 266 -9.23 -2.30 7.34
CA VAL A 266 -9.10 -2.50 8.79
C VAL A 266 -8.62 -1.25 9.49
N SER A 267 -7.58 -0.61 8.95
CA SER A 267 -7.00 0.59 9.55
C SER A 267 -7.99 1.74 9.57
N MET A 268 -8.76 1.91 8.50
CA MET A 268 -9.81 2.93 8.45
C MET A 268 -10.95 2.64 9.42
N GLY A 269 -11.32 1.38 9.63
CA GLY A 269 -12.31 1.01 10.64
C GLY A 269 -11.90 1.47 12.04
N GLU A 270 -10.64 1.26 12.41
CA GLU A 270 -10.14 1.67 13.73
C GLU A 270 -9.98 3.19 13.85
N VAL A 271 -9.50 3.88 12.81
CA VAL A 271 -9.42 5.34 12.78
C VAL A 271 -10.81 5.98 12.88
N LEU A 272 -11.78 5.51 12.10
CA LEU A 272 -13.16 6.02 12.15
C LEU A 272 -13.79 5.77 13.52
N GLY A 273 -13.48 4.65 14.18
CA GLY A 273 -13.93 4.39 15.54
C GLY A 273 -13.39 5.41 16.53
N GLN A 274 -12.12 5.82 16.37
CA GLN A 274 -11.54 6.87 17.20
C GLN A 274 -12.16 8.25 16.89
N ILE A 275 -12.43 8.55 15.61
CA ILE A 275 -13.12 9.77 15.18
C ILE A 275 -14.52 9.89 15.80
N LEU A 276 -15.30 8.80 15.82
CA LEU A 276 -16.65 8.82 16.38
C LEU A 276 -16.64 9.10 17.89
N LYS A 277 -15.71 8.50 18.65
CA LYS A 277 -15.52 8.81 20.07
C LYS A 277 -15.15 10.26 20.30
N ASP A 278 -14.18 10.76 19.53
CA ASP A 278 -13.71 12.15 19.59
C ASP A 278 -14.82 13.15 19.24
N ARG A 279 -15.71 12.77 18.33
CA ARG A 279 -16.91 13.53 17.97
C ARG A 279 -17.88 13.60 19.14
N GLU A 280 -18.21 12.46 19.73
CA GLU A 280 -19.15 12.40 20.85
C GLU A 280 -18.66 13.24 22.03
N GLU A 281 -17.37 13.13 22.37
CA GLU A 281 -16.75 13.97 23.40
C GLU A 281 -16.82 15.46 23.05
N HIS A 282 -16.61 15.83 21.79
CA HIS A 282 -16.70 17.22 21.35
C HIS A 282 -18.14 17.75 21.43
N ASN A 283 -19.11 16.99 20.91
CA ASN A 283 -20.52 17.39 20.89
C ASN A 283 -21.11 17.45 22.30
N ALA A 284 -20.68 16.57 23.21
CA ALA A 284 -21.06 16.64 24.63
C ALA A 284 -20.52 17.90 25.31
N LYS A 285 -19.31 18.35 24.95
CA LYS A 285 -18.70 19.59 25.47
C LYS A 285 -19.23 20.87 24.80
N ASN A 286 -19.75 20.77 23.58
CA ASN A 286 -20.21 21.89 22.76
C ASN A 286 -21.63 21.63 22.22
N PRO A 287 -22.65 21.54 23.10
CA PRO A 287 -24.01 21.19 22.69
C PRO A 287 -24.65 22.20 21.74
N ASP A 288 -24.25 23.48 21.81
CA ASP A 288 -24.76 24.55 20.96
C ASP A 288 -24.12 24.59 19.56
N SER A 289 -23.03 23.83 19.36
CA SER A 289 -22.33 23.76 18.08
C SER A 289 -21.82 22.34 17.80
N PRO A 290 -22.73 21.37 17.60
CA PRO A 290 -22.35 20.00 17.35
C PRO A 290 -21.75 19.85 15.95
N VAL A 291 -20.74 18.99 15.82
CA VAL A 291 -20.14 18.64 14.53
C VAL A 291 -20.81 17.40 13.92
N PRO A 292 -20.90 17.31 12.57
CA PRO A 292 -21.43 16.15 11.88
C PRO A 292 -20.58 14.89 12.12
N PRO A 293 -21.13 13.69 11.89
CA PRO A 293 -20.33 12.47 11.80
C PRO A 293 -19.37 12.54 10.60
N PRO A 294 -18.33 11.69 10.53
CA PRO A 294 -17.52 11.58 9.32
C PRO A 294 -18.41 11.13 8.14
N LEU A 295 -18.54 12.02 7.15
CA LEU A 295 -19.39 11.90 5.97
C LEU A 295 -18.63 11.39 4.74
N HIS A 296 -17.39 11.85 4.58
CA HIS A 296 -16.61 11.64 3.37
C HIS A 296 -15.24 11.08 3.72
N LEU A 297 -14.87 9.97 3.11
CA LEU A 297 -13.50 9.46 3.14
C LEU A 297 -12.86 9.75 1.80
N TRP A 298 -11.69 10.38 1.77
CA TRP A 298 -11.06 10.71 0.50
C TRP A 298 -9.54 10.52 0.53
N VAL A 299 -8.97 10.35 -0.66
CA VAL A 299 -7.53 10.23 -0.89
C VAL A 299 -7.16 11.12 -2.07
N GLY A 300 -5.96 11.70 -2.03
CA GLY A 300 -5.35 12.35 -3.18
C GLY A 300 -4.06 11.63 -3.57
N THR A 301 -3.84 11.43 -4.87
CA THR A 301 -2.63 10.77 -5.37
C THR A 301 -2.09 11.45 -6.62
N LYS A 302 -0.76 11.48 -6.72
CA LYS A 302 -0.03 11.75 -7.97
C LYS A 302 0.64 10.47 -8.40
N ALA A 303 0.14 9.86 -9.47
CA ALA A 303 0.64 8.59 -9.93
C ALA A 303 2.05 8.74 -10.55
N VAL A 304 2.96 7.82 -10.21
CA VAL A 304 4.31 7.76 -10.81
C VAL A 304 4.28 7.48 -12.30
N SER A 305 3.32 6.67 -12.74
CA SER A 305 3.07 6.43 -14.15
C SER A 305 1.59 6.17 -14.40
N PRO A 306 1.10 6.35 -15.64
CA PRO A 306 -0.30 6.10 -15.98
C PRO A 306 -0.80 4.70 -15.58
N VAL A 307 0.02 3.68 -15.76
CA VAL A 307 -0.31 2.29 -15.37
C VAL A 307 -0.48 2.15 -13.86
N HIS A 308 0.34 2.84 -13.07
CA HIS A 308 0.20 2.83 -11.61
C HIS A 308 -1.03 3.59 -11.15
N GLY A 309 -1.31 4.75 -11.76
CA GLY A 309 -2.53 5.51 -11.51
C GLY A 309 -3.78 4.69 -11.78
N ALA A 310 -3.86 4.06 -12.95
CA ALA A 310 -4.97 3.20 -13.33
C ALA A 310 -5.16 2.02 -12.36
N LYS A 311 -4.06 1.35 -11.95
CA LYS A 311 -4.12 0.26 -10.95
C LYS A 311 -4.60 0.74 -9.59
N PHE A 312 -4.17 1.93 -9.15
CA PHE A 312 -4.61 2.52 -7.90
C PHE A 312 -6.10 2.88 -7.95
N ILE A 313 -6.53 3.60 -8.99
CA ILE A 313 -7.93 3.99 -9.20
C ILE A 313 -8.82 2.75 -9.26
N ASP A 314 -8.46 1.71 -10.02
CA ASP A 314 -9.23 0.47 -10.07
C ASP A 314 -9.36 -0.22 -8.69
N SER A 315 -8.29 -0.22 -7.90
CA SER A 315 -8.31 -0.76 -6.52
C SER A 315 -9.23 0.05 -5.60
N MET A 316 -9.22 1.37 -5.72
CA MET A 316 -10.07 2.28 -4.95
C MET A 316 -11.54 2.21 -5.38
N ASN A 317 -11.82 2.10 -6.68
CA ASN A 317 -13.17 1.93 -7.23
C ASN A 317 -13.83 0.63 -6.72
N ARG A 318 -13.05 -0.46 -6.63
CA ARG A 318 -13.52 -1.72 -6.02
C ARG A 318 -13.93 -1.58 -4.55
N ARG A 319 -13.55 -0.48 -3.88
CA ARG A 319 -13.90 -0.14 -2.49
C ARG A 319 -14.99 0.94 -2.39
N GLY A 320 -15.59 1.32 -3.52
CA GLY A 320 -16.64 2.34 -3.56
C GLY A 320 -16.14 3.78 -3.50
N PHE A 321 -14.86 4.02 -3.78
CA PHE A 321 -14.39 5.36 -4.09
C PHE A 321 -14.75 5.71 -5.54
N LEU A 322 -15.01 6.99 -5.80
CA LEU A 322 -15.32 7.55 -7.11
C LEU A 322 -14.36 8.71 -7.38
N SER A 323 -14.12 9.06 -8.63
CA SER A 323 -13.45 10.33 -8.94
C SER A 323 -14.23 11.51 -8.38
N LEU A 324 -13.55 12.60 -8.02
CA LEU A 324 -14.23 13.78 -7.49
C LEU A 324 -15.34 14.30 -8.43
N SER A 325 -15.10 14.28 -9.75
CA SER A 325 -16.09 14.69 -10.75
C SER A 325 -17.33 13.79 -10.74
N GLU A 326 -17.16 12.47 -10.69
CA GLU A 326 -18.27 11.51 -10.60
C GLU A 326 -18.99 11.62 -9.24
N TYR A 327 -18.23 11.86 -8.16
CA TYR A 327 -18.75 12.01 -6.82
C TYR A 327 -19.67 13.24 -6.70
N VAL A 328 -19.21 14.41 -7.14
CA VAL A 328 -19.99 15.67 -7.11
C VAL A 328 -21.22 15.57 -8.00
N ALA A 329 -21.14 14.87 -9.14
CA ALA A 329 -22.31 14.60 -9.97
C ALA A 329 -23.40 13.77 -9.26
N ARG A 330 -23.02 12.91 -8.29
CA ARG A 330 -23.95 12.12 -7.46
C ARG A 330 -24.37 12.82 -6.17
N HIS A 331 -23.58 13.77 -5.70
CA HIS A 331 -23.79 14.53 -4.46
C HIS A 331 -23.70 16.03 -4.76
N PRO A 332 -24.71 16.60 -5.46
CA PRO A 332 -24.66 18.00 -5.91
C PRO A 332 -24.72 19.03 -4.77
N ASP A 333 -25.06 18.59 -3.56
CA ASP A 333 -25.05 19.39 -2.32
C ASP A 333 -23.65 19.54 -1.71
N VAL A 334 -22.65 18.79 -2.19
CA VAL A 334 -21.28 18.82 -1.67
C VAL A 334 -20.46 19.87 -2.40
N ASP A 335 -19.86 20.80 -1.64
CA ASP A 335 -18.88 21.75 -2.18
C ASP A 335 -17.56 21.01 -2.50
N PRO A 336 -17.10 21.00 -3.76
CA PRO A 336 -15.84 20.36 -4.13
C PRO A 336 -14.62 20.86 -3.34
N LYS A 337 -14.66 22.11 -2.87
CA LYS A 337 -13.56 22.72 -2.09
C LYS A 337 -13.33 22.05 -0.73
N MET A 338 -14.28 21.25 -0.26
CA MET A 338 -14.09 20.43 0.95
C MET A 338 -12.99 19.37 0.79
N PHE A 339 -12.57 19.09 -0.45
CA PHE A 339 -11.50 18.15 -0.80
C PHE A 339 -10.22 18.85 -1.28
N ASP A 340 -10.09 20.15 -1.03
CA ASP A 340 -8.85 20.88 -1.29
C ASP A 340 -7.78 20.50 -0.26
N ASP A 341 -6.52 20.83 -0.58
CA ASP A 341 -5.41 20.53 0.31
C ASP A 341 -5.62 21.19 1.68
N PRO A 342 -5.44 20.45 2.79
CA PRO A 342 -5.55 21.07 4.10
C PRO A 342 -4.41 22.10 4.26
N PRO A 343 -4.66 23.22 4.96
CA PRO A 343 -3.71 24.34 5.06
C PRO A 343 -2.40 23.96 5.75
N PHE A 344 -2.36 22.80 6.38
CA PHE A 344 -1.23 22.22 7.11
C PHE A 344 -0.62 21.00 6.42
N GLY A 345 -0.82 20.93 5.10
CA GLY A 345 0.03 20.27 4.13
C GLY A 345 0.36 18.81 4.41
N HIS A 346 -0.25 17.90 3.65
CA HIS A 346 0.17 16.49 3.66
C HIS A 346 -0.30 15.67 2.45
N LEU A 347 -1.14 16.23 1.58
CA LEU A 347 -1.25 15.71 0.22
C LEU A 347 0.15 15.77 -0.37
N TRP A 348 0.51 14.77 -1.15
CA TRP A 348 1.82 14.58 -1.78
C TRP A 348 2.14 15.70 -2.80
N LEU A 349 2.17 16.95 -2.33
CA LEU A 349 2.28 18.18 -3.11
C LEU A 349 3.72 18.42 -3.53
N ASP A 350 4.66 18.12 -2.63
CA ASP A 350 6.05 17.85 -2.97
C ASP A 350 6.11 16.48 -3.62
N ASP A 351 5.77 16.42 -4.90
CA ASP A 351 5.81 15.18 -5.66
C ASP A 351 7.24 14.63 -5.68
N PRO A 352 7.54 13.54 -4.95
CA PRO A 352 8.91 13.05 -4.91
C PRO A 352 9.28 12.42 -6.26
N TRP A 353 8.32 12.15 -7.15
CA TRP A 353 8.53 11.55 -8.47
C TRP A 353 8.92 12.56 -9.56
N SER A 354 8.57 13.84 -9.40
CA SER A 354 8.79 14.84 -10.43
C SER A 354 10.26 15.21 -10.49
N MET A 355 10.95 14.87 -11.58
CA MET A 355 12.35 15.24 -11.77
C MET A 355 12.57 16.77 -11.81
N SER A 356 11.52 17.58 -11.97
CA SER A 356 11.61 19.05 -11.91
C SER A 356 10.88 19.61 -10.68
N ASN A 357 11.62 20.28 -9.80
CA ASN A 357 11.07 20.96 -8.62
C ASN A 357 10.18 22.18 -8.96
N LYS A 358 9.91 22.49 -10.24
CA LYS A 358 9.28 23.78 -10.61
C LYS A 358 8.11 23.73 -11.59
N ASN A 359 7.80 22.62 -12.26
CA ASN A 359 6.71 22.56 -13.27
C ASN A 359 6.00 21.20 -13.32
N ASP A 360 5.68 20.57 -12.17
CA ASP A 360 4.79 19.41 -12.22
C ASP A 360 3.33 19.86 -12.35
N THR A 361 2.84 19.91 -13.58
CA THR A 361 1.45 20.27 -13.90
C THR A 361 0.50 19.07 -13.86
N ARG A 362 0.95 17.89 -13.42
CA ARG A 362 0.06 16.72 -13.37
C ARG A 362 -1.01 16.94 -12.30
N PRO A 363 -2.29 16.69 -12.63
CA PRO A 363 -3.36 16.86 -11.68
C PRO A 363 -3.23 15.87 -10.52
N VAL A 364 -3.60 16.31 -9.33
CA VAL A 364 -3.84 15.39 -8.20
C VAL A 364 -5.15 14.67 -8.49
N GLU A 365 -5.09 13.34 -8.55
CA GLU A 365 -6.29 12.52 -8.67
C GLU A 365 -6.93 12.39 -7.29
N ILE A 366 -8.12 13.00 -7.13
CA ILE A 366 -8.91 12.93 -5.90
C ILE A 366 -9.99 11.87 -6.06
N LEU A 367 -10.00 10.91 -5.13
CA LEU A 367 -10.99 9.86 -5.05
C LEU A 367 -11.74 9.96 -3.72
N VAL A 368 -13.08 9.93 -3.79
CA VAL A 368 -13.97 10.15 -2.63
C VAL A 368 -14.92 8.97 -2.47
N ARG A 369 -15.11 8.54 -1.23
CA ARG A 369 -16.09 7.55 -0.81
C ARG A 369 -17.04 8.17 0.21
N TRP A 370 -18.33 8.02 -0.07
CA TRP A 370 -19.38 8.40 0.87
C TRP A 370 -19.48 7.39 2.02
N LEU A 371 -19.57 7.88 3.25
CA LEU A 371 -19.73 7.07 4.46
C LEU A 371 -21.18 7.04 4.97
N GLY A 372 -21.97 8.08 4.69
CA GLY A 372 -23.37 8.20 5.15
C GLY A 372 -23.58 9.35 6.13
N LYS A 373 -24.79 9.94 6.14
CA LYS A 373 -25.17 11.04 7.07
C LYS A 373 -25.33 10.57 8.52
N ASP A 374 -25.63 9.29 8.70
CA ASP A 374 -25.98 8.71 10.00
C ASP A 374 -24.91 7.73 10.50
N LEU A 375 -23.66 7.84 10.03
CA LEU A 375 -22.59 6.95 10.46
C LEU A 375 -22.40 7.06 11.99
N ASP A 376 -22.76 6.00 12.68
CA ASP A 376 -22.62 5.81 14.11
C ASP A 376 -21.76 4.56 14.41
N GLU A 377 -21.51 4.30 15.70
CA GLU A 377 -20.71 3.13 16.11
C GLU A 377 -21.32 1.80 15.62
N SER A 378 -22.65 1.67 15.64
CA SER A 378 -23.35 0.45 15.22
C SER A 378 -23.19 0.18 13.72
N GLN A 379 -23.32 1.22 12.90
CA GLN A 379 -23.10 1.16 11.46
C GLN A 379 -21.64 0.87 11.14
N LEU A 380 -20.70 1.50 11.86
CA LEU A 380 -19.28 1.24 11.69
C LEU A 380 -18.93 -0.21 12.03
N GLU A 381 -19.46 -0.78 13.11
CA GLU A 381 -19.23 -2.18 13.48
C GLU A 381 -19.82 -3.15 12.44
N LYS A 382 -20.96 -2.82 11.81
CA LYS A 382 -21.47 -3.59 10.66
C LYS A 382 -20.51 -3.55 9.46
N LEU A 383 -19.96 -2.37 9.15
CA LEU A 383 -18.98 -2.21 8.06
C LEU A 383 -17.69 -2.99 8.36
N LYS A 384 -17.19 -2.91 9.61
CA LYS A 384 -16.04 -3.70 10.07
C LYS A 384 -16.32 -5.19 9.95
N ALA A 385 -17.48 -5.68 10.40
CA ALA A 385 -17.84 -7.09 10.31
C ALA A 385 -17.85 -7.60 8.86
N ILE A 386 -18.32 -6.79 7.90
CA ILE A 386 -18.29 -7.13 6.47
C ILE A 386 -16.84 -7.22 5.97
N GLU A 387 -16.02 -6.21 6.23
CA GLU A 387 -14.64 -6.18 5.74
C GLU A 387 -13.74 -7.22 6.43
N TYR A 388 -13.90 -7.41 7.75
CA TYR A 388 -13.12 -8.37 8.54
C TYR A 388 -13.58 -9.80 8.24
N GLY A 389 -14.88 -10.00 7.97
CA GLY A 389 -15.46 -11.28 7.57
C GLY A 389 -15.03 -11.75 6.17
N LYS A 390 -14.78 -10.83 5.21
CA LYS A 390 -14.16 -11.18 3.91
C LYS A 390 -12.79 -11.81 4.13
N ARG A 391 -11.96 -11.25 5.01
CA ARG A 391 -10.63 -11.77 5.35
C ARG A 391 -10.69 -13.19 5.92
N ALA A 392 -11.66 -13.49 6.79
CA ALA A 392 -11.85 -14.83 7.33
C ALA A 392 -12.23 -15.87 6.23
N ARG A 393 -13.08 -15.47 5.27
CA ARG A 393 -13.46 -16.34 4.14
C ARG A 393 -12.29 -16.61 3.19
N GLU A 394 -11.45 -15.61 2.95
CA GLU A 394 -10.26 -15.74 2.08
C GLU A 394 -9.16 -16.58 2.74
N ALA A 395 -8.92 -16.39 4.04
CA ALA A 395 -8.04 -17.25 4.83
C ALA A 395 -8.53 -18.71 4.83
N GLY A 396 -9.84 -18.94 4.95
CA GLY A 396 -10.46 -20.26 4.85
C GLY A 396 -10.32 -20.92 3.47
N ARG A 397 -10.43 -20.16 2.38
CA ARG A 397 -10.20 -20.66 1.01
C ARG A 397 -8.75 -21.04 0.75
N SER A 398 -7.80 -20.30 1.33
CA SER A 398 -6.36 -20.61 1.25
C SER A 398 -6.01 -21.91 2.00
N LYS A 399 -6.62 -22.14 3.18
CA LYS A 399 -6.47 -23.39 3.95
C LYS A 399 -7.03 -24.63 3.21
N ARG A 400 -8.11 -24.49 2.43
CA ARG A 400 -8.73 -25.59 1.67
C ARG A 400 -8.01 -25.97 0.36
N ARG A 401 -7.08 -25.15 -0.12
CA ARG A 401 -6.32 -25.37 -1.37
C ARG A 401 -4.91 -25.95 -1.14
N ARG A 402 -4.56 -26.28 0.10
CA ARG A 402 -3.29 -26.92 0.45
C ARG A 402 -3.44 -28.42 0.63
#